data_AF-A0A2H9P5B4-F1
#
_entry.id   AF-A0A2H9P5B4-F1
#
_cell.length_a   1.000
_cell.length_b   1.000
_cell.length_c   1.000
_cell.angle_alpha   90.00
_cell.angle_beta   90.00
_cell.angle_gamma   90.00
#
_symmetry.space_group_name_H-M   'P 1'
#
loop_
_entity.id
_entity.type
_entity.pdbx_description
1 polymer ?
#
loop_
_entity_poly.entity_id
_entity_poly.type
_entity_poly.pdbx_seq_one_letter_code
_entity_poly.pdbx_strand_id
1 'polypeptide(L)' 'KLTPYSQEYLSLLARKGRLPALKRGRSWVTSGKDVEAYLASVGKRGKKA' A
#
# COMPACT_ATOMS: atom_id res chain seq x y z
N LYS A 1 -3.25 -11.49 9.24
CA LYS A 1 -3.55 -10.03 9.05
C LYS A 1 -2.33 -9.44 8.33
N LEU A 2 -2.47 -8.92 7.11
CA LEU A 2 -1.32 -8.56 6.24
C LEU A 2 -0.71 -7.19 6.56
N THR A 3 -1.52 -6.23 7.02
CA THR A 3 -1.10 -4.85 7.27
C THR A 3 -1.90 -4.26 8.43
N PRO A 4 -1.31 -3.34 9.22
CA PRO A 4 -2.03 -2.63 10.27
C PRO A 4 -2.95 -1.53 9.74
N TYR A 5 -2.85 -1.18 8.46
CA TYR A 5 -3.65 -0.11 7.87
C TYR A 5 -5.06 -0.58 7.47
N SER A 6 -6.00 0.37 7.48
CA SER A 6 -7.36 0.12 7.02
C SER A 6 -7.42 -0.04 5.49
N GLN A 7 -8.50 -0.66 5.02
CA GLN A 7 -8.75 -0.85 3.60
C GLN A 7 -8.89 0.49 2.85
N GLU A 8 -9.51 1.48 3.48
CA GLU A 8 -9.69 2.83 2.92
C GLU A 8 -8.33 3.50 2.71
N TYR A 9 -7.41 3.35 3.65
CA TYR A 9 -6.06 3.88 3.52
C TYR A 9 -5.29 3.23 2.37
N LEU A 10 -5.36 1.90 2.23
CA LEU A 10 -4.74 1.20 1.09
C LEU A 10 -5.36 1.61 -0.24
N SER A 11 -6.68 1.81 -0.27
CA SER A 11 -7.40 2.30 -1.46
C SER A 11 -6.98 3.71 -1.84
N LEU A 12 -6.76 4.58 -0.85
CA LEU A 12 -6.22 5.92 -1.07
C LEU A 12 -4.80 5.86 -1.67
N LEU A 13 -3.93 5.00 -1.14
CA LEU A 13 -2.56 4.85 -1.65
C LEU A 13 -2.54 4.32 -3.10
N ALA A 14 -3.39 3.35 -3.40
CA ALA A 14 -3.57 2.82 -4.75
C ALA A 14 -3.99 3.92 -5.73
N ARG A 15 -5.00 4.72 -5.37
CA ARG A 15 -5.47 5.86 -6.19
C ARG A 15 -4.42 6.95 -6.39
N LYS A 16 -3.54 7.15 -5.40
CA LYS A 16 -2.44 8.12 -5.46
C LYS A 16 -1.20 7.59 -6.21
N GLY A 17 -1.21 6.34 -6.66
CA GLY A 17 -0.03 5.69 -7.28
C GLY A 17 1.13 5.44 -6.31
N ARG A 18 0.88 5.50 -4.99
CA ARG A 18 1.91 5.25 -3.95
C ARG A 18 1.98 3.79 -3.53
N LEU A 19 1.03 2.98 -3.98
CA LEU A 19 0.99 1.54 -3.79
C LEU A 19 0.67 0.93 -5.16
N PRO A 20 1.51 0.02 -5.68
CA PRO A 20 1.22 -0.69 -6.92
C PRO A 20 -0.14 -1.39 -6.82
N ALA A 21 -1.04 -1.02 -7.73
CA ALA A 21 -2.38 -1.56 -7.75
C ALA A 21 -2.92 -1.58 -9.19
N LEU A 22 -3.70 -2.61 -9.51
CA LEU A 22 -4.39 -2.77 -10.78
C LEU A 22 -5.86 -2.42 -10.60
N LYS A 23 -6.42 -1.71 -11.58
CA LYS A 23 -7.86 -1.40 -11.60
C LYS A 23 -8.62 -2.60 -12.16
N ARG A 24 -9.38 -3.29 -11.32
CA ARG A 24 -10.28 -4.39 -11.71
C ARG A 24 -11.73 -3.94 -11.56
N GLY A 25 -12.32 -3.49 -12.66
CA GLY A 25 -13.67 -2.93 -12.68
C GLY A 25 -13.76 -1.66 -11.82
N ARG A 26 -14.52 -1.72 -10.73
CA ARG A 26 -14.69 -0.60 -9.78
C ARG A 26 -13.69 -0.62 -8.62
N SER A 27 -12.90 -1.69 -8.48
CA SER A 27 -12.00 -1.87 -7.35
C SER A 27 -10.53 -1.75 -7.76
N TRP A 28 -9.71 -1.24 -6.84
CA TRP A 28 -8.26 -1.33 -6.93
C TRP A 28 -7.80 -2.59 -6.20
N VAL A 29 -6.99 -3.41 -6.85
CA VAL A 29 -6.43 -4.63 -6.27
C VAL A 29 -4.91 -4.52 -6.22
N THR A 30 -4.31 -4.94 -5.12
CA THR A 30 -2.85 -4.91 -4.87
C THR A 30 -2.38 -6.30 -4.44
N SER A 31 -1.09 -6.60 -4.61
CA SER A 31 -0.54 -7.87 -4.15
C SER A 31 -0.01 -7.76 -2.71
N GLY A 32 0.10 -8.90 -2.03
CA GLY A 32 0.70 -8.93 -0.69
C GLY A 32 2.14 -8.42 -0.66
N LYS A 33 2.91 -8.74 -1.71
CA LYS A 33 4.30 -8.31 -1.87
C LYS A 33 4.42 -6.79 -1.99
N ASP A 34 3.50 -6.14 -2.70
CA ASP A 34 3.49 -4.68 -2.84
C ASP A 34 3.19 -3.99 -1.51
N VAL A 35 2.28 -4.58 -0.70
CA VAL A 35 1.97 -4.10 0.64
C VAL A 35 3.17 -4.25 1.57
N GLU A 36 3.86 -5.38 1.54
CA GLU A 36 5.09 -5.60 2.31
C GLU A 36 6.21 -4.62 1.91
N ALA A 37 6.41 -4.42 0.61
CA ALA A 37 7.37 -3.45 0.10
C ALA A 37 7.03 -2.01 0.54
N TYR A 38 5.74 -1.65 0.51
CA TYR A 38 5.28 -0.37 1.04
C TYR A 38 5.58 -0.23 2.54
N LEU A 39 5.26 -1.24 3.34
CA LEU A 39 5.52 -1.28 4.79
C LEU A 39 7.02 -1.12 5.10
N ALA A 40 7.87 -1.82 4.36
CA ALA A 40 9.32 -1.68 4.49
C ALA A 40 9.80 -0.26 4.12
N SER A 41 9.20 0.37 3.09
CA SER A 41 9.54 1.72 2.67
C SER A 41 9.20 2.78 3.73
N VAL A 42 8.04 2.66 4.38
CA VAL A 42 7.60 3.62 5.42
C VAL A 42 8.41 3.43 6.71
N GLY A 43 8.77 2.20 7.07
CA GLY A 43 9.64 1.92 8.21
C GLY A 43 11.06 2.50 8.03
N LYS A 44 11.59 2.50 6.80
CA LYS A 44 12.87 3.14 6.49
C LYS A 44 12.81 4.67 6.57
N ARG A 45 11.66 5.27 6.25
CA ARG A 45 11.49 6.74 6.25
C ARG A 45 11.46 7.35 7.65
N GLY A 46 11.10 6.57 8.67
CA GLY A 46 11.21 6.97 10.08
C GLY A 46 12.62 6.86 10.67
N LYS A 47 13.57 6.21 9.96
CA LYS A 47 14.98 6.06 10.36
C LYS A 47 15.93 6.97 9.56
N LYS A 48 15.45 8.09 9.02
CA LYS A 48 16.36 9.18 8.63
C LYS A 48 16.62 10.03 9.88
N ALA A 49 17.77 9.78 10.49
CA ALA A 49 18.42 10.68 11.44
C ALA A 49 18.76 12.02 10.76
#